data_AF-A0A7S2RV21-F1
#
_entry.id   AF-A0A7S2RV21-F1
#
_cell.length_a   1.000
_cell.length_b   1.000
_cell.length_c   1.000
_cell.angle_alpha   90.00
_cell.angle_beta   90.00
_cell.angle_gamma   90.00
#
_symmetry.space_group_name_H-M   'P 1'
#
loop_
_entity.id
_entity.type
_entity.pdbx_description
1 polymer ?
#
loop_
_entity_poly.entity_id
_entity_poly.type
_entity_poly.pdbx_seq_one_letter_code
_entity_poly.pdbx_strand_id
1 'polypeptide(L)'
;RRYIQDFFAVGCPTAPSEALLNWAIALVLSRSHAFGSKTGRWLTPVLDFVNHKPEALGGGRLECDANGDLIFIAGADTRAGEQVFLDYQVDDASLLFAGFGIDLEET
;
A
#
# COMPACT_ATOMS: atom_id res chain seq x y z
N ARG A 1 19.04 27.53 8.28
CA ARG A 1 19.13 27.32 6.81
C ARG A 1 20.51 26.78 6.38
N ARG A 2 21.04 25.72 7.03
CA ARG A 2 22.38 25.18 6.71
C ARG A 2 22.54 23.66 6.88
N TYR A 3 21.44 22.89 6.97
CA TYR A 3 21.52 21.44 7.24
C TYR A 3 21.02 20.54 6.08
N ILE A 4 20.52 21.10 4.98
CA ILE A 4 19.93 20.31 3.87
C ILE A 4 20.91 20.10 2.72
N GLN A 5 22.01 20.86 2.65
CA GLN A 5 22.92 20.80 1.50
C GLN A 5 24.02 19.72 1.59
N ASP A 6 24.28 19.16 2.77
CA ASP A 6 25.36 18.19 2.96
C ASP A 6 24.93 16.71 2.77
N PHE A 7 23.62 16.44 2.60
CA PHE A 7 23.12 15.07 2.43
C PHE A 7 23.38 14.47 1.04
N PHE A 8 23.67 15.30 0.04
CA PHE A 8 23.87 14.85 -1.35
C PHE A 8 25.33 14.52 -1.71
N ALA A 9 26.27 14.63 -0.74
CA ALA A 9 27.68 14.31 -0.95
C ALA A 9 28.07 12.88 -0.53
N VAL A 10 27.12 12.05 -0.10
CA VAL A 10 27.36 10.61 0.09
C VAL A 10 27.27 9.97 -1.28
N GLY A 11 28.43 9.69 -1.88
CA GLY A 11 28.54 9.12 -3.22
C GLY A 11 27.51 8.03 -3.44
N CYS A 12 26.73 8.15 -4.51
CA CYS A 12 25.80 7.12 -4.94
C CYS A 12 26.61 5.82 -5.07
N PRO A 13 26.45 4.84 -4.16
CA PRO A 13 27.16 3.59 -4.28
C PRO A 13 26.68 2.94 -5.58
N THR A 14 27.56 2.15 -6.21
CA THR A 14 27.31 1.17 -7.28
C THR A 14 25.83 0.91 -7.60
N ALA A 15 25.49 0.91 -8.90
CA ALA A 15 24.14 0.60 -9.39
C ALA A 15 23.45 -0.47 -8.53
N PRO A 16 22.18 -0.24 -8.12
CA PRO A 16 21.50 -1.12 -7.18
C PRO A 16 21.53 -2.56 -7.70
N SER A 17 21.77 -3.51 -6.82
CA SER A 17 21.73 -4.92 -7.19
C SER A 17 20.33 -5.25 -7.73
N GLU A 18 20.26 -6.22 -8.64
CA GLU A 18 18.99 -6.71 -9.17
C GLU A 18 18.05 -7.14 -8.03
N ALA A 19 18.59 -7.78 -6.99
CA ALA A 19 17.84 -8.15 -5.80
C ALA A 19 17.20 -6.94 -5.08
N LEU A 20 17.93 -5.82 -4.94
CA LEU A 20 17.40 -4.60 -4.33
C LEU A 20 16.32 -3.96 -5.20
N LEU A 21 16.51 -3.95 -6.52
CA LEU A 21 15.51 -3.45 -7.46
C LEU A 21 14.23 -4.29 -7.40
N ASN A 22 14.35 -5.63 -7.44
CA ASN A 22 13.22 -6.55 -7.36
C ASN A 22 12.49 -6.42 -6.02
N TRP A 23 13.22 -6.26 -4.92
CA TRP A 23 12.62 -5.99 -3.61
C TRP A 23 11.85 -4.67 -3.61
N ALA A 24 12.41 -3.60 -4.16
CA ALA A 24 11.76 -2.30 -4.24
C ALA A 24 10.49 -2.35 -5.10
N ILE A 25 10.54 -3.06 -6.25
CA ILE A 25 9.38 -3.28 -7.11
C ILE A 25 8.30 -4.06 -6.35
N ALA A 26 8.65 -5.17 -5.71
CA ALA A 26 7.71 -5.97 -4.93
C ALA A 26 7.06 -5.17 -3.80
N LEU A 27 7.84 -4.31 -3.12
CA LEU A 27 7.33 -3.42 -2.08
C LEU A 27 6.35 -2.39 -2.63
N VAL A 28 6.66 -1.76 -3.77
CA VAL A 28 5.74 -0.81 -4.40
C VAL A 28 4.46 -1.51 -4.86
N LEU A 29 4.55 -2.68 -5.49
CA LEU A 29 3.36 -3.43 -5.94
C LEU A 29 2.45 -3.82 -4.78
N SER A 30 3.03 -4.31 -3.68
CA SER A 30 2.27 -4.87 -2.54
C SER A 30 1.82 -3.85 -1.50
N ARG A 31 2.41 -2.65 -1.44
CA ARG A 31 2.16 -1.67 -0.36
C ARG A 31 1.71 -0.30 -0.83
N SER A 32 1.74 -0.02 -2.14
CA SER A 32 1.27 1.26 -2.65
C SER A 32 -0.22 1.20 -2.99
N HIS A 33 -0.92 2.28 -2.69
CA HIS A 33 -2.36 2.43 -2.85
C HIS A 33 -2.64 3.46 -3.94
N ALA A 34 -3.69 3.26 -4.72
CA ALA A 34 -4.06 4.17 -5.79
C ALA A 34 -5.16 5.17 -5.39
N PHE A 35 -5.86 4.97 -4.26
CA PHE A 35 -6.93 5.87 -3.77
C PHE A 35 -7.97 6.27 -4.83
N GLY A 36 -8.37 5.35 -5.70
CA GLY A 36 -9.26 5.64 -6.83
C GLY A 36 -8.64 6.43 -8.00
N SER A 37 -7.35 6.80 -7.91
CA SER A 37 -6.59 7.37 -9.02
C SER A 37 -6.12 6.31 -10.00
N LYS A 38 -6.19 6.62 -11.31
CA LYS A 38 -5.65 5.76 -12.37
C LYS A 38 -4.20 6.06 -12.72
N THR A 39 -3.63 7.16 -12.20
CA THR A 39 -2.35 7.71 -12.67
C THR A 39 -1.28 7.83 -11.59
N GLY A 40 -1.60 7.50 -10.34
CA GLY A 40 -0.68 7.61 -9.21
C GLY A 40 -0.85 6.49 -8.20
N ARG A 41 0.24 6.12 -7.53
CA ARG A 41 0.24 5.23 -6.38
C ARG A 41 1.09 5.83 -5.27
N TRP A 42 0.67 5.64 -4.03
CA TRP A 42 1.33 6.22 -2.86
C TRP A 42 1.61 5.14 -1.83
N LEU A 43 2.81 5.19 -1.26
CA LEU A 43 3.10 4.48 -0.02
C LEU A 43 2.57 5.33 1.13
N THR A 44 1.69 4.74 1.93
CA THR A 44 1.09 5.42 3.08
C THR A 44 1.53 4.72 4.35
N PRO A 45 2.42 5.33 5.13
CA PRO A 45 2.79 4.78 6.42
C PRO A 45 1.55 4.49 7.27
N VAL A 46 1.58 3.42 8.06
CA VAL A 46 0.48 2.93 8.91
C VAL A 46 -0.56 2.12 8.13
N LEU A 47 -1.05 2.64 7.00
CA LEU A 47 -2.06 1.93 6.22
C LEU A 47 -1.47 0.76 5.42
N ASP A 48 -0.17 0.77 5.16
CA ASP A 48 0.57 -0.33 4.55
C ASP A 48 0.62 -1.61 5.41
N PHE A 49 0.32 -1.53 6.71
CA PHE A 49 0.18 -2.68 7.61
C PHE A 49 -1.20 -3.32 7.60
N VAL A 50 -2.21 -2.65 7.04
CA VAL A 50 -3.59 -3.14 7.05
C VAL A 50 -3.72 -4.26 6.01
N ASN A 51 -4.24 -5.42 6.42
CA ASN A 51 -4.40 -6.57 5.53
C ASN A 51 -5.61 -6.43 4.61
N HIS A 52 -5.56 -7.20 3.51
CA HIS A 52 -6.65 -7.26 2.55
C HIS A 52 -7.89 -7.95 3.11
N LYS A 53 -9.06 -7.40 2.81
CA LYS A 53 -10.33 -8.12 2.76
C LYS A 53 -11.25 -7.44 1.75
N PRO A 54 -12.00 -8.18 0.92
CA PRO A 54 -12.97 -7.55 0.01
C PRO A 54 -13.98 -6.68 0.75
N GLU A 55 -14.41 -5.56 0.14
CA GLU A 55 -15.39 -4.62 0.74
C GLU A 55 -16.71 -5.35 1.07
N ALA A 56 -17.13 -6.27 0.20
CA ALA A 56 -18.30 -7.13 0.42
C ALA A 56 -18.21 -8.00 1.70
N LEU A 57 -17.01 -8.20 2.24
CA LEU A 57 -16.74 -8.98 3.46
C LEU A 57 -16.30 -8.10 4.65
N GLY A 58 -16.44 -6.78 4.53
CA GLY A 58 -16.14 -5.80 5.58
C GLY A 58 -14.78 -5.10 5.45
N GLY A 59 -14.09 -5.24 4.31
CA GLY A 59 -12.92 -4.42 4.00
C GLY A 59 -13.26 -2.94 3.93
N GLY A 60 -12.46 -2.09 4.57
CA GLY A 60 -12.58 -0.64 4.43
C GLY A 60 -12.09 -0.13 3.08
N ARG A 61 -12.23 1.17 2.83
CA ARG A 61 -11.74 1.82 1.61
C ARG A 61 -10.96 3.07 1.93
N LEU A 62 -10.14 3.49 0.97
CA LEU A 62 -9.35 4.71 1.04
C LEU A 62 -9.90 5.75 0.07
N GLU A 63 -10.11 6.95 0.58
CA GLU A 63 -10.59 8.10 -0.17
C GLU A 63 -9.67 9.30 0.06
N CYS A 64 -9.72 10.27 -0.84
CA CYS A 64 -9.02 11.53 -0.71
C CYS A 64 -10.06 12.64 -0.58
N ASP A 65 -9.90 13.53 0.41
CA ASP A 65 -10.82 14.65 0.59
C ASP A 65 -10.50 15.81 -0.39
N ALA A 66 -11.26 16.90 -0.28
CA ALA A 66 -11.07 18.06 -1.14
C ALA A 66 -9.73 18.79 -0.92
N ASN A 67 -9.04 18.55 0.20
CA ASN A 67 -7.76 19.15 0.56
C ASN A 67 -6.56 18.27 0.16
N GLY A 68 -6.81 17.04 -0.29
CA GLY A 68 -5.75 16.08 -0.58
C GLY A 68 -5.42 15.17 0.61
N ASP A 69 -6.19 15.24 1.70
CA ASP A 69 -5.97 14.41 2.87
C ASP A 69 -6.51 13.00 2.63
N LEU A 70 -5.74 12.01 3.05
CA LEU A 70 -6.10 10.61 2.93
C LEU A 70 -7.02 10.20 4.08
N ILE A 71 -8.19 9.67 3.73
CA ILE A 71 -9.19 9.18 4.67
C ILE A 71 -9.34 7.67 4.49
N PHE A 72 -9.20 6.93 5.59
CA PHE A 72 -9.60 5.53 5.67
C PHE A 72 -11.01 5.41 6.26
N ILE A 73 -11.90 4.75 5.53
CA ILE A 73 -13.27 4.48 5.94
C ILE A 73 -13.39 2.99 6.23
N ALA A 74 -13.68 2.64 7.48
CA ALA A 74 -13.90 1.25 7.88
C ALA A 74 -15.13 0.65 7.17
N GLY A 75 -15.01 -0.59 6.69
CA GLY A 75 -16.07 -1.28 5.96
C GLY A 75 -17.08 -2.03 6.84
N ALA A 76 -16.69 -2.36 8.08
CA ALA A 76 -17.56 -3.00 9.06
C ALA A 76 -17.27 -2.46 10.47
N ASP A 77 -18.27 -2.53 11.34
CA ASP A 77 -18.08 -2.28 12.77
C ASP A 77 -17.06 -3.27 13.33
N THR A 78 -15.91 -2.74 13.77
CA THR A 78 -14.79 -3.54 14.30
C THR A 78 -14.75 -3.40 15.81
N ARG A 79 -14.74 -4.51 16.55
CA ARG A 79 -14.64 -4.48 18.02
C ARG A 79 -13.20 -4.26 18.46
N ALA A 80 -13.03 -3.83 19.71
CA ALA A 80 -11.70 -3.71 20.30
C ALA A 80 -10.97 -5.06 20.28
N GLY A 81 -9.75 -5.07 19.71
CA GLY A 81 -8.93 -6.27 19.56
C GLY A 81 -9.15 -7.05 18.26
N GLU A 82 -10.17 -6.71 17.47
CA GLU A 82 -10.35 -7.27 16.13
C GLU A 82 -9.46 -6.55 15.11
N GLN A 83 -9.07 -7.28 14.06
CA GLN A 83 -8.29 -6.72 12.98
C GLN A 83 -9.17 -5.82 12.09
N VAL A 84 -8.64 -4.64 11.77
CA VAL A 84 -9.18 -3.79 10.71
C VAL A 84 -8.62 -4.26 9.37
N PHE A 85 -9.47 -4.33 8.35
CA PHE A 85 -9.11 -4.74 7.00
C PHE A 85 -9.36 -3.63 5.99
N LEU A 86 -8.63 -3.69 4.88
CA LEU A 86 -8.71 -2.79 3.76
C LEU A 86 -9.03 -3.59 2.49
N ASP A 87 -9.95 -3.10 1.66
CA ASP A 87 -10.08 -3.59 0.30
C ASP A 87 -8.96 -2.98 -0.57
N TYR A 88 -8.17 -3.85 -1.19
CA TYR A 88 -7.09 -3.44 -2.09
C TYR A 88 -7.61 -3.04 -3.47
N GLN A 89 -8.92 -3.21 -3.72
CA GLN A 89 -9.60 -2.89 -4.97
C GLN A 89 -9.01 -3.68 -6.15
N VAL A 90 -8.75 -4.96 -5.91
CA VAL A 90 -8.21 -5.88 -6.90
C VAL A 90 -9.19 -7.04 -7.07
N ASP A 91 -9.95 -6.99 -8.17
CA ASP A 91 -10.99 -7.97 -8.46
C ASP A 91 -10.46 -9.28 -9.08
N ASP A 92 -9.18 -9.28 -9.49
CA ASP A 92 -8.53 -10.42 -10.14
C ASP A 92 -7.61 -11.14 -9.15
N ALA A 93 -7.95 -12.39 -8.81
CA ALA A 93 -7.17 -13.24 -7.91
C ALA A 93 -5.71 -13.43 -8.37
N SER A 94 -5.46 -13.46 -9.69
CA SER A 94 -4.09 -13.57 -10.21
C SER A 94 -3.25 -12.32 -9.92
N LEU A 95 -3.90 -11.14 -9.91
CA LEU A 95 -3.25 -9.87 -9.54
C LEU A 95 -3.07 -9.74 -8.03
N LEU A 96 -3.98 -10.31 -7.22
CA LEU A 96 -3.79 -10.44 -5.78
C LEU A 96 -2.58 -11.32 -5.45
N PHE A 97 -2.46 -12.46 -6.12
CA PHE A 97 -1.31 -13.35 -5.93
C PHE A 97 -0.01 -12.70 -6.39
N ALA A 98 0.04 -12.19 -7.63
CA ALA A 98 1.25 -11.59 -8.19
C ALA A 98 1.68 -10.31 -7.48
N GLY A 99 0.72 -9.48 -7.04
CA GLY A 99 0.99 -8.19 -6.42
C GLY A 99 1.20 -8.26 -4.91
N PHE A 100 0.50 -9.16 -4.22
CA PHE A 100 0.42 -9.17 -2.75
C PHE A 100 0.77 -10.52 -2.12
N GLY A 101 0.97 -11.58 -2.92
CA GLY A 101 1.22 -12.93 -2.43
C GLY A 101 0.01 -13.55 -1.73
N ILE A 102 -1.20 -13.09 -2.05
CA ILE A 102 -2.45 -13.57 -1.47
C ILE A 102 -3.06 -14.59 -2.42
N ASP A 103 -3.34 -15.78 -1.92
CA ASP A 103 -4.15 -16.78 -2.60
C ASP A 103 -5.56 -16.79 -1.98
N LEU A 104 -6.58 -16.71 -2.82
CA LEU A 104 -7.98 -16.70 -2.40
C LEU A 104 -8.62 -18.11 -2.40
N GLU A 105 -7.85 -19.17 -2.71
CA GLU A 105 -8.37 -20.54 -2.74
C GLU A 105 -8.83 -21.10 -1.37
N GLU A 106 -8.62 -20.38 -0.26
CA GLU A 106 -9.08 -20.78 1.08
C GLU A 106 -9.80 -19.65 1.85
N THR A 107 -11.06 -19.36 1.51
CA THR A 107 -12.04 -18.75 2.44
C THR A 107 -13.43 -19.31 2.26
#